data_AF-A0A8S4MND1-F1
#
_entry.id   AF-A0A8S4MND1-F1
#
_cell.length_a   1.000
_cell.length_b   1.000
_cell.length_c   1.000
_cell.angle_alpha   90.00
_cell.angle_beta   90.00
_cell.angle_gamma   90.00
#
_symmetry.space_group_name_H-M   'P 1'
#
loop_
_entity.id
_entity.type
_entity.pdbx_description
1 polymer ?
#
loop_
_entity_poly.entity_id
_entity_poly.type
_entity_poly.pdbx_seq_one_letter_code
_entity_poly.pdbx_strand_id
1 'polypeptide(L)'
;MFSTNLLESKAKVITLHDIDSSSFSKLLDFVYTGEIQIGKDDVQDILQVAHILQVEQVLEYWDMFIQRNLCPSNSVGVMLLANMYGLSSLKTSARRLVMTRFSEVGQSEGFLSLSTKQLLDLLEDKELRVANEDEIALSVMR
;
A
#
# COMPACT_ATOMS: atom_id res chain seq x y z
N MET A 1 -22.77 -11.19 -0.73
CA MET A 1 -22.77 -12.14 -1.87
C MET A 1 -23.73 -13.30 -1.63
N PHE A 2 -23.52 -14.12 -0.59
CA PHE A 2 -24.33 -15.33 -0.37
C PHE A 2 -25.63 -15.12 0.44
N SER A 3 -25.67 -14.08 1.29
CA SER A 3 -26.81 -13.81 2.18
C SER A 3 -27.87 -12.87 1.58
N THR A 4 -27.71 -12.49 0.32
CA THR A 4 -28.53 -11.49 -0.39
C THR A 4 -29.31 -12.14 -1.52
N ASN A 5 -30.49 -11.64 -1.90
CA ASN A 5 -31.32 -12.16 -3.02
C ASN A 5 -30.73 -11.89 -4.44
N LEU A 6 -29.41 -11.90 -4.58
CA LEU A 6 -28.70 -11.78 -5.86
C LEU A 6 -28.52 -13.17 -6.50
N LEU A 7 -28.15 -13.21 -7.78
CA LEU A 7 -28.00 -14.48 -8.53
C LEU A 7 -26.95 -15.40 -7.89
N GLU A 8 -25.89 -14.81 -7.34
CA GLU A 8 -24.79 -15.46 -6.64
C GLU A 8 -25.26 -16.30 -5.45
N SER A 9 -26.35 -15.91 -4.79
CA SER A 9 -26.90 -16.68 -3.65
C SER A 9 -27.49 -18.03 -4.03
N LYS A 10 -27.87 -18.20 -5.31
CA LYS A 10 -28.46 -19.44 -5.85
C LYS A 10 -27.50 -20.20 -6.75
N ALA A 11 -26.35 -19.61 -7.08
CA ALA A 11 -25.35 -20.20 -7.94
C ALA A 11 -24.49 -21.21 -7.17
N LYS A 12 -24.25 -22.38 -7.78
CA LYS A 12 -23.30 -23.38 -7.24
C LYS A 12 -21.84 -23.05 -7.56
N VAL A 13 -21.61 -22.24 -8.58
CA VAL A 13 -20.30 -21.82 -9.06
C VAL A 13 -20.35 -20.31 -9.26
N ILE A 14 -19.34 -19.60 -8.76
CA ILE A 14 -19.21 -18.15 -8.89
C ILE A 14 -17.88 -17.87 -9.55
N THR A 15 -17.89 -17.01 -10.56
CA THR A 15 -16.68 -16.54 -11.22
C THR A 15 -16.27 -15.22 -10.57
N LEU A 16 -15.05 -15.17 -10.04
CA LEU A 16 -14.47 -13.95 -9.51
C LEU A 16 -13.66 -13.28 -10.61
N HIS A 17 -14.01 -12.02 -10.91
CA HIS A 17 -13.30 -11.20 -11.88
C HIS A 17 -12.28 -10.30 -11.16
N ASP A 18 -11.22 -9.91 -11.87
CA ASP A 18 -10.16 -9.01 -11.38
C ASP A 18 -9.44 -9.49 -10.11
N ILE A 19 -9.44 -10.81 -9.91
CA ILE A 19 -8.77 -11.49 -8.79
C ILE A 19 -7.82 -12.53 -9.38
N ASP A 20 -6.55 -12.45 -9.02
CA ASP A 20 -5.59 -13.48 -9.41
C ASP A 20 -5.81 -14.76 -8.57
N SER A 21 -5.63 -15.92 -9.20
CA SER A 21 -5.92 -17.19 -8.54
C SER A 21 -4.94 -17.52 -7.41
N SER A 22 -3.69 -17.02 -7.50
CA SER A 22 -2.64 -17.35 -6.55
C SER A 22 -2.83 -16.60 -5.22
N SER A 23 -3.12 -15.29 -5.25
CA SER A 23 -3.45 -14.55 -4.04
C SER A 23 -4.79 -14.96 -3.47
N PHE A 24 -5.78 -15.28 -4.32
CA PHE A 24 -7.03 -15.84 -3.84
C PHE A 24 -6.82 -17.16 -3.09
N SER A 25 -5.99 -18.07 -3.61
CA SER A 25 -5.69 -19.32 -2.93
C SER A 25 -5.06 -19.08 -1.56
N LYS A 26 -4.09 -18.16 -1.46
CA LYS A 26 -3.46 -17.81 -0.18
C LYS A 26 -4.43 -17.19 0.82
N LEU A 27 -5.34 -16.33 0.34
CA LEU A 27 -6.38 -15.74 1.18
C LEU A 27 -7.40 -16.78 1.63
N LEU A 28 -7.74 -17.74 0.77
CA LEU A 28 -8.61 -18.84 1.14
C LEU A 28 -7.94 -19.71 2.23
N ASP A 29 -6.68 -20.08 2.03
CA ASP A 29 -5.91 -20.82 3.03
C ASP A 29 -5.86 -20.06 4.36
N PHE A 30 -5.66 -18.74 4.33
CA PHE A 30 -5.70 -17.88 5.51
C PHE A 30 -7.06 -17.92 6.23
N VAL A 31 -8.18 -17.87 5.50
CA VAL A 31 -9.52 -17.92 6.11
C VAL A 31 -9.74 -19.24 6.85
N TYR A 32 -9.13 -20.34 6.41
CA TYR A 32 -9.26 -21.66 7.04
C TYR A 32 -8.22 -21.94 8.13
N THR A 33 -7.00 -21.38 8.01
CA THR A 33 -5.87 -21.71 8.89
C THR A 33 -5.51 -20.60 9.88
N GLY A 34 -5.87 -19.35 9.57
CA GLY A 34 -5.42 -18.16 10.29
C GLY A 34 -3.99 -17.72 9.95
N GLU A 35 -3.30 -18.41 9.05
CA GLU A 35 -1.91 -18.14 8.69
C GLU A 35 -1.78 -17.75 7.22
N ILE A 36 -0.93 -16.76 6.92
CA ILE A 36 -0.63 -16.32 5.56
C ILE A 36 0.83 -15.90 5.44
N GLN A 37 1.46 -16.27 4.33
CA GLN A 37 2.80 -15.80 3.97
C GLN A 37 2.70 -14.78 2.84
N ILE A 38 3.13 -13.56 3.14
CA ILE A 38 3.14 -12.43 2.22
C ILE A 38 4.61 -12.05 1.96
N GLY A 39 5.03 -12.16 0.71
CA GLY A 39 6.35 -11.77 0.21
C GLY A 39 6.33 -10.36 -0.39
N LYS A 40 7.48 -9.90 -0.91
CA LYS A 40 7.57 -8.58 -1.56
C LYS A 40 6.90 -8.54 -2.94
N ASP A 41 6.89 -9.68 -3.62
CA ASP A 41 6.46 -9.75 -5.02
C ASP A 41 4.94 -9.92 -5.14
N ASP A 42 4.28 -10.46 -4.11
CA ASP A 42 2.85 -10.76 -4.08
C ASP A 42 2.06 -9.90 -3.08
N VAL A 43 2.72 -9.05 -2.29
CA VAL A 43 2.05 -8.20 -1.30
C VAL A 43 0.98 -7.32 -1.93
N GLN A 44 1.25 -6.70 -3.08
CA GLN A 44 0.30 -5.79 -3.71
C GLN A 44 -0.95 -6.55 -4.20
N ASP A 45 -0.74 -7.69 -4.84
CA ASP A 45 -1.84 -8.52 -5.35
C ASP A 45 -2.68 -9.10 -4.20
N ILE A 46 -2.03 -9.60 -3.13
CA ILE A 46 -2.72 -10.09 -1.94
C ILE A 46 -3.52 -8.97 -1.26
N LEU A 47 -2.96 -7.78 -1.09
CA LEU A 47 -3.68 -6.65 -0.49
C LEU A 47 -4.86 -6.21 -1.36
N GLN A 48 -4.70 -6.22 -2.69
CA GLN A 48 -5.79 -5.91 -3.60
C GLN A 48 -6.95 -6.92 -3.45
N VAL A 49 -6.65 -8.22 -3.48
CA VAL A 49 -7.68 -9.25 -3.34
C VAL A 49 -8.31 -9.21 -1.94
N ALA A 50 -7.50 -9.01 -0.89
CA ALA A 50 -8.00 -8.86 0.48
C ALA A 50 -8.94 -7.65 0.60
N HIS A 51 -8.61 -6.54 -0.05
CA HIS A 51 -9.47 -5.36 -0.10
C HIS A 51 -10.77 -5.64 -0.86
N ILE A 52 -10.73 -6.26 -2.03
CA ILE A 52 -11.94 -6.59 -2.82
C ILE A 52 -12.87 -7.54 -2.05
N LEU A 53 -12.29 -8.56 -1.40
CA LEU A 53 -13.04 -9.57 -0.65
C LEU A 53 -13.35 -9.15 0.79
N GLN A 54 -12.92 -7.96 1.21
CA GLN A 54 -13.15 -7.39 2.54
C GLN A 54 -12.60 -8.28 3.68
N VAL A 55 -11.40 -8.84 3.47
CA VAL A 55 -10.66 -9.60 4.49
C VAL A 55 -9.80 -8.62 5.30
N GLU A 56 -10.44 -7.86 6.18
CA GLU A 56 -9.83 -6.76 6.93
C GLU A 56 -8.62 -7.21 7.77
N GLN A 57 -8.64 -8.43 8.30
CA GLN A 57 -7.55 -8.95 9.15
C GLN A 57 -6.19 -8.91 8.42
N VAL A 58 -6.17 -9.20 7.11
CA VAL A 58 -4.92 -9.18 6.33
C VAL A 58 -4.40 -7.76 6.16
N LEU A 59 -5.30 -6.79 5.95
CA LEU A 59 -4.94 -5.36 5.87
C LEU A 59 -4.41 -4.85 7.22
N GLU A 60 -5.01 -5.27 8.34
CA GLU A 60 -4.55 -4.93 9.69
C GLU A 60 -3.17 -5.52 9.99
N TYR A 61 -2.94 -6.80 9.67
CA TYR A 61 -1.62 -7.42 9.83
C TYR A 61 -0.56 -6.73 9.00
N TRP A 62 -0.89 -6.36 7.76
CA TRP A 62 0.01 -5.61 6.91
C TRP A 62 0.31 -4.21 7.46
N ASP A 63 -0.70 -3.47 7.94
CA ASP A 63 -0.49 -2.17 8.63
C ASP A 63 0.50 -2.34 9.78
N MET A 64 0.24 -3.26 10.70
CA MET A 64 1.12 -3.51 11.85
C MET A 64 2.55 -3.92 11.44
N PHE A 65 2.67 -4.77 10.41
CA PHE A 65 3.97 -5.21 9.90
C PHE A 65 4.75 -4.04 9.32
N ILE A 66 4.13 -3.20 8.48
CA ILE A 66 4.80 -2.08 7.85
C ILE A 66 5.09 -0.96 8.85
N GLN A 67 4.22 -0.69 9.82
CA GLN A 67 4.50 0.30 10.89
C GLN A 67 5.85 0.02 11.58
N ARG A 68 6.18 -1.26 11.78
CA ARG A 68 7.45 -1.70 12.42
C ARG A 68 8.65 -1.66 11.47
N ASN A 69 8.41 -1.76 10.17
CA ASN A 69 9.45 -1.85 9.13
C ASN A 69 9.51 -0.62 8.22
N LEU A 70 8.83 0.47 8.60
CA LEU A 70 8.77 1.69 7.83
C LEU A 70 10.14 2.37 7.81
N CYS A 71 10.67 2.65 6.63
CA CYS A 71 11.97 3.25 6.43
C CYS A 71 11.97 4.20 5.21
N PRO A 72 13.00 5.05 5.05
CA PRO A 72 13.06 6.00 3.92
C PRO A 72 12.96 5.33 2.54
N SER A 73 13.49 4.12 2.37
CA SER A 73 13.49 3.44 1.07
C SER A 73 12.11 2.89 0.67
N ASN A 74 11.22 2.59 1.63
CA ASN A 74 9.89 2.03 1.36
C ASN A 74 8.73 3.00 1.63
N SER A 75 9.00 4.15 2.27
CA SER A 75 7.97 5.07 2.76
C SER A 75 7.08 5.64 1.67
N VAL A 76 7.63 5.91 0.48
CA VAL A 76 6.85 6.41 -0.67
C VAL A 76 5.86 5.36 -1.14
N GLY A 77 6.33 4.14 -1.43
CA GLY A 77 5.47 3.05 -1.86
C GLY A 77 4.39 2.72 -0.83
N VAL A 78 4.78 2.67 0.45
CA VAL A 78 3.85 2.46 1.56
C VAL A 78 2.81 3.58 1.64
N MET A 79 3.20 4.84 1.48
CA MET A 79 2.27 5.97 1.50
C MET A 79 1.21 5.86 0.39
N LEU A 80 1.61 5.42 -0.81
CA LEU A 80 0.70 5.24 -1.93
C LEU A 80 -0.26 4.05 -1.71
N LEU A 81 0.26 2.90 -1.27
CA LEU A 81 -0.54 1.72 -0.96
C LEU A 81 -1.52 1.99 0.19
N ALA A 82 -1.05 2.65 1.26
CA ALA A 82 -1.89 3.04 2.38
C ALA A 82 -2.99 4.02 1.95
N ASN A 83 -2.71 4.93 1.01
CA ASN A 83 -3.72 5.80 0.43
C ASN A 83 -4.74 5.02 -0.41
N MET A 84 -4.30 4.03 -1.18
CA MET A 84 -5.16 3.20 -2.03
C MET A 84 -6.12 2.34 -1.21
N TYR A 85 -5.65 1.72 -0.14
CA TYR A 85 -6.44 0.81 0.69
C TYR A 85 -7.12 1.50 1.90
N GLY A 86 -7.01 2.83 2.02
CA GLY A 86 -7.67 3.59 3.10
C GLY A 86 -7.04 3.45 4.49
N LEU A 87 -5.79 2.99 4.57
CA LEU A 87 -5.05 2.79 5.83
C LEU A 87 -4.47 4.11 6.35
N SER A 88 -5.34 4.91 6.96
CA SER A 88 -5.06 6.30 7.37
C SER A 88 -3.93 6.45 8.40
N SER A 89 -3.83 5.54 9.37
CA SER A 89 -2.75 5.44 10.35
C SER A 89 -1.40 5.34 9.65
N LEU A 90 -1.27 4.33 8.79
CA LEU A 90 -0.05 4.03 8.06
C LEU A 90 0.34 5.14 7.10
N LYS A 91 -0.65 5.68 6.37
CA LYS A 91 -0.46 6.80 5.45
C LYS A 91 0.14 7.99 6.20
N THR A 92 -0.36 8.30 7.40
CA THR A 92 0.12 9.42 8.20
C THR A 92 1.56 9.19 8.68
N SER A 93 1.87 7.99 9.16
CA SER A 93 3.23 7.60 9.58
C SER A 93 4.23 7.65 8.41
N ALA A 94 3.85 7.09 7.26
CA ALA A 94 4.65 7.09 6.04
C ALA A 94 4.90 8.51 5.54
N ARG A 95 3.85 9.33 5.44
CA ARG A 95 3.95 10.74 5.03
C ARG A 95 4.88 11.52 5.96
N ARG A 96 4.73 11.38 7.27
CA ARG A 96 5.60 12.04 8.25
C ARG A 96 7.06 11.68 8.04
N LEU A 97 7.36 10.40 7.76
CA LEU A 97 8.72 9.96 7.49
C LEU A 97 9.25 10.58 6.21
N VAL A 98 8.45 10.61 5.14
CA VAL A 98 8.82 11.27 3.88
C VAL A 98 9.16 12.74 4.09
N MET A 99 8.32 13.46 4.86
CA MET A 99 8.55 14.88 5.14
C MET A 99 9.77 15.13 6.03
N THR A 100 10.05 14.25 6.99
CA THR A 100 11.14 14.45 7.96
C THR A 100 12.51 14.03 7.41
N ARG A 101 12.54 13.03 6.51
CA ARG A 101 13.76 12.43 5.95
C ARG A 101 13.80 12.53 4.43
N PHE A 102 13.37 13.68 3.90
CA PHE A 102 13.25 13.87 2.46
C PHE A 102 14.58 13.64 1.72
N SER A 103 15.71 14.04 2.29
CA SER A 103 17.04 13.85 1.69
C SER A 103 17.41 12.38 1.44
N GLU A 104 16.98 11.46 2.31
CA GLU A 104 17.13 10.02 2.12
C GLU A 104 16.08 9.48 1.13
N VAL A 105 14.85 9.98 1.22
CA VAL A 105 13.74 9.54 0.37
C VAL A 105 13.92 9.95 -1.09
N GLY A 106 14.46 11.15 -1.36
CA GLY A 106 14.76 11.63 -2.70
C GLY A 106 15.79 10.78 -3.44
N GLN A 107 16.50 9.89 -2.73
CA GLN A 107 17.42 8.92 -3.32
C GLN A 107 16.80 7.54 -3.58
N SER A 108 15.57 7.30 -3.10
CA SER A 108 14.90 6.01 -3.23
C SER A 108 14.27 5.82 -4.62
N GLU A 109 14.20 4.56 -5.07
CA GLU A 109 13.48 4.20 -6.30
C GLU A 109 11.99 4.55 -6.22
N GLY A 110 11.41 4.45 -5.03
CA GLY A 110 10.02 4.82 -4.79
C GLY A 110 9.73 6.29 -5.13
N PHE A 111 10.67 7.20 -4.83
CA PHE A 111 10.54 8.61 -5.19
C PHE A 111 10.58 8.85 -6.70
N LEU A 112 11.48 8.16 -7.41
CA LEU A 112 11.58 8.24 -8.88
C LEU A 112 10.33 7.67 -9.59
N SER A 113 9.61 6.77 -8.94
CA SER A 113 8.37 6.20 -9.48
C SER A 113 7.14 7.13 -9.36
N LEU A 114 7.24 8.26 -8.66
CA LEU A 114 6.12 9.18 -8.45
C LEU A 114 5.71 9.88 -9.75
N SER A 115 4.39 10.02 -9.95
CA SER A 115 3.87 10.87 -11.01
C SER A 115 4.11 12.35 -10.69
N THR A 116 4.17 13.20 -11.72
CA THR A 116 4.37 14.65 -11.57
C THR A 116 3.36 15.28 -10.60
N LYS A 117 2.10 14.82 -10.59
CA LYS A 117 1.08 15.32 -9.66
C LYS A 117 1.41 14.96 -8.21
N GLN A 118 1.77 13.70 -7.95
CA GLN A 118 2.12 13.25 -6.60
C GLN A 118 3.40 13.92 -6.09
N LEU A 119 4.35 14.16 -6.98
CA LEU A 119 5.57 14.89 -6.66
C LEU A 119 5.24 16.35 -6.28
N LEU A 120 4.41 17.03 -7.06
CA LEU A 120 3.96 18.40 -6.73
C LEU A 120 3.23 18.45 -5.39
N ASP A 121 2.28 17.54 -5.15
CA ASP A 121 1.58 17.44 -3.85
C ASP A 121 2.53 17.23 -2.67
N LEU A 122 3.65 16.53 -2.90
CA LEU A 122 4.67 16.30 -1.88
C LEU A 122 5.54 17.55 -1.64
N LEU A 123 5.89 18.26 -2.70
CA LEU A 123 6.74 19.46 -2.65
C LEU A 123 6.00 20.70 -2.14
N GLU A 124 4.68 20.78 -2.37
CA GLU A 124 3.83 21.85 -1.84
C GLU A 124 3.51 21.67 -0.35
N ASP A 125 3.90 20.55 0.25
CA ASP A 125 3.64 20.28 1.65
C ASP A 125 4.46 21.18 2.59
N LYS A 126 3.76 21.91 3.46
CA LYS A 126 4.36 22.80 4.45
C LYS A 126 5.16 22.09 5.53
N GLU A 127 4.92 20.79 5.71
CA GLU A 127 5.66 19.97 6.69
C GLU A 127 6.99 19.44 6.15
N LEU A 128 7.30 19.68 4.87
CA LEU A 128 8.53 19.21 4.22
C LEU A 128 9.76 19.82 4.91
N ARG A 129 10.62 18.95 5.46
CA ARG A 129 11.88 19.34 6.10
C ARG A 129 13.04 18.98 5.19
N VAL A 130 13.65 20.00 4.64
CA VAL A 130 14.90 19.92 3.88
C VAL A 130 15.95 20.82 4.52
N ALA A 131 17.22 20.45 4.37
CA ALA A 131 18.29 21.32 4.85
C ALA A 131 18.40 22.58 3.96
N ASN A 132 18.33 22.36 2.65
CA ASN A 132 18.51 23.39 1.63
C ASN A 132 17.55 23.11 0.45
N GLU A 133 17.10 24.16 -0.25
CA GLU A 133 16.30 24.00 -1.49
C GLU A 133 17.07 23.28 -2.61
N ASP A 134 18.41 23.31 -2.55
CA ASP A 134 19.28 22.55 -3.46
C ASP A 134 19.02 21.04 -3.40
N GLU A 135 18.66 20.49 -2.24
CA GLU A 135 18.33 19.05 -2.10
C GLU A 135 17.07 18.69 -2.86
N ILE A 136 16.08 19.60 -2.87
CA ILE A 136 14.85 19.44 -3.66
C ILE A 136 15.19 19.47 -5.14
N ALA A 137 15.96 20.48 -5.56
CA ALA A 137 16.36 20.65 -6.94
C ALA A 137 17.14 19.43 -7.47
N LEU A 138 18.10 18.91 -6.69
CA LEU A 138 18.88 17.71 -7.03
C LEU A 138 18.01 16.45 -7.09
N SER A 139 17.02 16.31 -6.19
CA SER A 139 16.13 15.14 -6.17
C SER A 139 15.19 15.13 -7.39
N VAL A 140 14.76 16.30 -7.86
CA VAL A 140 13.86 16.44 -9.01
C VAL A 140 14.60 16.37 -10.35
N MET A 141 15.88 16.76 -10.41
CA MET A 141 16.69 16.75 -11.63
C MET A 141 17.30 15.38 -11.97
N ARG A 142 17.15 14.36 -11.11
CA ARG A 142 17.61 12.99 -11.36
C ARG A 142 16.69 12.23 -12.31
#